data_AF-A0A4Y7RME6-F1
#
_entry.id   AF-A0A4Y7RME6-F1
#
_cell.length_a   1.000
_cell.length_b   1.000
_cell.length_c   1.000
_cell.angle_alpha   90.00
_cell.angle_beta   90.00
_cell.angle_gamma   90.00
#
_symmetry.space_group_name_H-M   'P 1'
#
loop_
_entity.id
_entity.type
_entity.pdbx_description
1 polymer ?
#
loop_
_entity_poly.entity_id
_entity_poly.type
_entity_poly.pdbx_seq_one_letter_code
_entity_poly.pdbx_strand_id
1 'polypeptide(L)'
;MDREEMNKKMGQVIARAWSDADFKARLLADPAETLRAEGIEFPAGVKVKAVENTSEQFYLVIPQKPDELSDEKLDTVAGGYCGSRPCSVQCNFCTVS
;
A
#
# COMPACT_ATOMS: atom_id res chain seq x y z
N MET A 1 -14.18 -9.38 -0.09
CA MET A 1 -13.31 -8.83 -1.15
C MET A 1 -12.00 -9.57 -1.11
N ASP A 2 -11.60 -10.18 -2.21
CA ASP A 2 -10.28 -10.79 -2.34
C ASP A 2 -9.22 -9.67 -2.41
N ARG A 3 -8.10 -9.81 -1.70
CA ARG A 3 -7.06 -8.76 -1.57
C ARG A 3 -6.49 -8.35 -2.93
N GLU A 4 -6.47 -9.29 -3.87
CA GLU A 4 -6.03 -9.08 -5.24
C GLU A 4 -6.96 -8.15 -6.04
N GLU A 5 -8.27 -8.31 -5.90
CA GLU A 5 -9.25 -7.47 -6.60
C GLU A 5 -9.15 -6.01 -6.15
N MET A 6 -8.94 -5.80 -4.84
CA MET A 6 -8.74 -4.48 -4.25
C MET A 6 -7.46 -3.81 -4.77
N ASN A 7 -6.35 -4.55 -4.88
CA ASN A 7 -5.10 -4.04 -5.44
C ASN A 7 -5.26 -3.62 -6.90
N LYS A 8 -6.02 -4.40 -7.69
CA LYS A 8 -6.31 -4.07 -9.09
C LYS A 8 -7.12 -2.79 -9.22
N LYS A 9 -8.19 -2.63 -8.43
CA LYS A 9 -8.99 -1.40 -8.39
C LYS A 9 -8.13 -0.20 -7.98
N MET A 10 -7.29 -0.36 -6.97
CA MET A 10 -6.38 0.71 -6.54
C MET A 10 -5.40 1.11 -7.66
N GLY A 11 -4.86 0.13 -8.40
CA GLY A 11 -4.01 0.41 -9.56
C GLY A 11 -4.71 1.20 -10.67
N GLN A 12 -5.98 0.90 -10.94
CA GLN A 12 -6.79 1.64 -11.91
C GLN A 12 -7.03 3.09 -11.48
N VAL A 13 -7.32 3.31 -10.19
CA VAL A 13 -7.49 4.66 -9.62
C VAL A 13 -6.20 5.47 -9.74
N ILE A 14 -5.05 4.87 -9.45
CA ILE A 14 -3.74 5.53 -9.57
C ILE A 14 -3.44 5.90 -11.03
N ALA A 15 -3.64 4.96 -11.97
CA ALA A 15 -3.42 5.23 -13.38
C ALA A 15 -4.32 6.36 -13.90
N ARG A 16 -5.58 6.42 -13.45
CA ARG A 16 -6.51 7.49 -13.76
C ARG A 16 -6.07 8.83 -13.17
N ALA A 17 -5.58 8.85 -11.92
CA ALA A 17 -5.04 10.05 -11.29
C ALA A 17 -3.80 10.60 -12.00
N TRP A 18 -3.02 9.78 -12.71
CA TRP A 18 -1.93 10.28 -13.56
C TRP A 18 -2.41 10.84 -14.90
N SER A 19 -3.52 10.33 -15.43
CA SER A 19 -4.03 10.74 -16.75
C SER A 19 -4.98 11.94 -16.68
N ASP A 20 -5.66 12.14 -15.56
CA ASP A 20 -6.71 13.15 -15.37
C ASP A 20 -6.37 14.06 -14.17
N ALA A 21 -5.98 15.30 -14.47
CA ALA A 21 -5.56 16.28 -13.47
C ALA A 21 -6.72 16.74 -12.57
N ASP A 22 -7.94 16.81 -13.10
CA ASP A 22 -9.14 17.17 -12.33
C ASP A 22 -9.53 16.06 -11.35
N PHE A 23 -9.39 14.80 -11.75
CA PHE A 23 -9.56 13.64 -10.88
C PHE A 23 -8.52 13.64 -9.77
N LYS A 24 -7.26 13.92 -10.10
CA LYS A 24 -6.18 14.05 -9.12
C LYS A 24 -6.45 15.16 -8.10
N ALA A 25 -6.88 16.34 -8.55
CA ALA A 25 -7.22 17.45 -7.66
C ALA A 25 -8.38 17.09 -6.71
N ARG A 26 -9.41 16.40 -7.21
CA ARG A 26 -10.52 15.88 -6.39
C ARG A 26 -10.07 14.83 -5.38
N LEU A 27 -9.18 13.91 -5.79
CA LEU A 27 -8.62 12.88 -4.91
C LEU A 27 -7.82 13.49 -3.76
N LEU A 28 -7.09 14.59 -4.01
CA LEU A 28 -6.33 15.31 -2.99
C LEU A 28 -7.23 16.12 -2.04
N ALA A 29 -8.35 16.64 -2.53
CA ALA A 29 -9.33 17.37 -1.72
C ALA A 29 -10.16 16.42 -0.82
N ASP A 30 -10.79 15.42 -1.44
CA ASP A 30 -11.71 14.48 -0.77
C ASP A 30 -11.46 13.04 -1.27
N PRO A 31 -10.44 12.36 -0.72
CA PRO A 31 -10.08 11.00 -1.13
C PRO A 31 -11.17 9.98 -0.79
N ALA A 32 -11.88 10.16 0.33
CA ALA A 32 -12.90 9.22 0.78
C ALA A 32 -14.09 9.18 -0.19
N GLU A 33 -14.62 10.35 -0.56
CA GLU A 33 -15.72 10.46 -1.55
C GLU A 33 -15.29 9.93 -2.91
N THR A 34 -14.10 10.31 -3.38
CA THR A 34 -13.59 9.91 -4.69
C THR A 34 -13.39 8.40 -4.78
N LEU A 35 -12.85 7.76 -3.74
CA LEU A 35 -12.66 6.30 -3.71
C LEU A 35 -13.99 5.54 -3.56
N ARG A 36 -14.98 6.11 -2.85
CA ARG A 36 -16.34 5.57 -2.79
C ARG A 36 -17.04 5.59 -4.14
N ALA A 37 -16.83 6.65 -4.93
CA ALA A 37 -17.36 6.73 -6.30
C ALA A 37 -16.78 5.63 -7.21
N GLU A 38 -15.55 5.19 -6.96
CA GLU A 38 -14.90 4.08 -7.68
C GLU A 38 -15.28 2.69 -7.10
N GLY A 39 -16.18 2.64 -6.10
CA GLY A 39 -16.66 1.41 -5.49
C GLY A 39 -15.73 0.82 -4.43
N ILE A 40 -14.87 1.63 -3.81
CA ILE A 40 -14.03 1.26 -2.67
C ILE A 40 -14.68 1.80 -1.39
N GLU A 41 -15.21 0.89 -0.58
CA GLU A 41 -15.83 1.23 0.69
C GLU A 41 -14.86 1.07 1.85
N PHE A 42 -14.89 2.02 2.78
CA PHE A 42 -14.10 2.00 4.01
C PHE A 42 -15.02 1.78 5.21
N PRO A 43 -14.56 1.08 6.26
CA PRO A 43 -15.33 0.94 7.48
C PRO A 43 -15.55 2.28 8.17
N ALA A 44 -16.68 2.40 8.87
CA ALA A 44 -17.06 3.63 9.56
C ALA A 44 -15.98 4.06 10.57
N GLY A 45 -15.60 5.35 10.52
CA GLY A 45 -14.59 5.94 11.41
C GLY A 45 -13.17 5.97 10.85
N VAL A 46 -12.89 5.37 9.70
CA VAL A 46 -11.57 5.48 9.04
C VAL A 46 -11.46 6.80 8.28
N LYS A 47 -10.47 7.62 8.64
CA LYS A 47 -10.09 8.80 7.87
C LYS A 47 -9.08 8.41 6.80
N VAL A 48 -9.39 8.69 5.55
CA VAL A 48 -8.49 8.49 4.42
C VAL A 48 -7.86 9.83 4.05
N LYS A 49 -6.54 9.85 3.82
CA LYS A 49 -5.81 11.01 3.33
C LYS A 49 -4.98 10.60 2.12
N ALA A 50 -5.17 11.27 0.99
CA ALA A 50 -4.28 11.15 -0.15
C ALA A 50 -3.13 12.15 0.00
N VAL A 51 -1.91 11.69 -0.27
CA VAL A 51 -0.71 12.52 -0.30
C VAL A 51 0.02 12.25 -1.61
N GLU A 52 0.54 13.31 -2.22
CA GLU A 52 1.39 13.19 -3.38
C GLU A 52 2.83 12.95 -2.95
N ASN A 53 3.47 11.93 -3.53
CA ASN A 53 4.90 11.70 -3.35
C ASN A 53 5.67 12.61 -4.32
N THR A 54 6.16 13.72 -3.80
CA THR A 54 7.06 14.65 -4.50
C THR A 54 8.51 14.35 -4.13
N SER A 55 9.46 14.63 -5.04
CA SER A 55 10.90 14.36 -4.86
C SER A 55 11.51 14.97 -3.58
N GLU A 56 10.87 15.98 -3.00
CA GLU A 56 11.33 16.70 -1.81
C GLU A 56 10.84 16.07 -0.49
N GLN A 57 9.87 15.15 -0.52
CA GLN A 57 9.19 14.65 0.68
C GLN A 57 9.07 13.13 0.67
N PHE A 58 9.64 12.49 1.69
CA PHE A 58 9.51 11.05 1.91
C PHE A 58 8.41 10.76 2.94
N TYR A 59 7.50 9.84 2.61
CA TYR A 59 6.40 9.46 3.49
C TYR A 59 6.67 8.08 4.09
N LEU A 60 6.76 8.02 5.42
CA LEU A 60 6.88 6.76 6.15
C LEU A 60 5.54 6.42 6.80
N VAL A 61 4.97 5.27 6.42
CA VAL A 61 3.74 4.74 7.04
C VAL A 61 4.14 3.87 8.22
N ILE A 62 3.92 4.36 9.43
CA ILE A 62 4.13 3.60 10.66
C ILE A 62 2.78 2.99 11.08
N PRO A 63 2.62 1.64 11.08
CA PRO A 63 1.40 1.01 11.56
C PRO A 63 1.22 1.26 13.06
N GLN A 64 -0.01 1.22 13.55
CA GLN A 64 -0.26 1.32 14.99
C GLN A 64 0.46 0.21 15.75
N LYS A 65 0.98 0.55 16.94
CA LYS A 65 1.60 -0.46 17.81
C LYS A 65 0.56 -1.56 18.10
N PRO A 66 0.85 -2.84 17.83
CA PRO A 66 0.01 -3.91 18.36
C PRO A 66 0.09 -3.86 19.89
N ASP A 67 -1.05 -3.87 20.56
CA ASP A 67 -1.10 -4.04 22.02
C ASP A 67 -0.80 -5.52 22.31
N GLU A 68 0.32 -5.76 22.99
CA GLU A 68 0.82 -7.07 23.46
C GLU A 68 1.34 -8.04 22.38
N LEU A 69 2.65 -8.00 22.14
CA LEU A 69 3.41 -9.14 21.61
C LEU A 69 4.02 -9.88 22.80
N SER A 70 3.54 -11.09 23.10
CA SER A 70 4.38 -12.09 23.76
C SER A 70 5.59 -12.34 22.87
N ASP A 71 6.77 -12.44 23.47
CA ASP A 71 8.11 -12.44 22.85
C ASP A 71 8.32 -13.43 21.68
N GLU A 72 7.41 -14.37 21.47
CA GLU A 72 7.50 -15.44 20.47
C GLU A 72 7.25 -14.97 19.01
N LYS A 73 6.83 -13.73 18.77
CA LYS A 73 6.51 -13.19 17.42
C LYS A 73 7.47 -12.13 16.88
N LEU A 74 8.58 -11.86 17.57
CA LEU A 74 9.53 -10.82 17.18
C LEU A 74 10.40 -11.17 15.96
N ASP A 75 10.38 -12.42 15.48
CA ASP A 75 11.20 -12.84 14.34
C ASP A 75 10.56 -12.50 12.97
N THR A 76 9.23 -12.36 12.88
CA THR A 76 8.51 -12.23 11.58
C THR A 76 8.29 -10.78 11.11
N VAL A 77 8.68 -9.78 11.90
CA VAL A 77 8.30 -8.38 11.62
C VAL A 77 9.31 -7.65 10.72
N ALA A 78 10.51 -8.20 10.51
CA ALA A 78 11.51 -7.62 9.62
C ALA A 78 11.26 -8.00 8.13
N GLY A 79 10.32 -7.31 7.50
CA GLY A 79 10.36 -6.95 6.08
C GLY A 79 10.52 -8.06 5.02
N GLY A 80 9.41 -8.64 4.57
CA GLY A 80 9.29 -9.17 3.20
C GLY A 80 8.72 -10.57 3.08
N TYR A 81 7.39 -10.70 3.12
CA TYR A 81 6.73 -11.96 2.74
C TYR A 81 6.69 -12.07 1.21
N CYS A 82 7.74 -12.66 0.62
CA CYS A 82 7.67 -13.20 -0.74
C CYS A 82 6.85 -14.48 -0.67
N GLY A 83 5.67 -14.47 -1.28
CA GLY A 83 4.70 -15.56 -1.17
C GLY A 83 5.29 -16.93 -1.48
N SER A 84 5.01 -17.90 -0.60
CA SER A 84 4.83 -19.33 -0.88
C SER A 84 5.49 -19.85 -2.17
N ARG A 85 6.82 -19.94 -2.18
CA ARG A 85 7.56 -20.90 -3.01
C ARG A 85 8.66 -21.51 -2.14
N PRO A 86 8.83 -22.84 -2.10
CA PRO A 86 10.02 -23.42 -1.50
C PRO A 86 11.22 -22.92 -2.31
N CYS A 87 12.05 -22.09 -1.69
CA CYS A 87 13.33 -21.66 -2.26
C CYS A 87 14.25 -22.89 -2.33
N SER A 88 14.20 -23.61 -3.45
CA SER A 88 15.19 -24.62 -3.83
C SER A 88 15.80 -24.29 -5.20
N VAL A 89 16.12 -23.02 -5.45
CA VAL A 89 16.91 -22.63 -6.62
C VAL A 89 17.93 -21.57 -6.21
N GLN A 90 19.13 -22.08 -5.93
CA GLN A 90 20.44 -21.44 -5.99
C GLN A 90 20.46 -19.94 -6.37
N CYS A 91 20.53 -19.06 -5.37
CA CYS A 91 21.12 -17.74 -5.58
C CYS A 91 22.62 -17.92 -5.77
N ASN A 92 23.07 -18.03 -7.02
CA ASN A 92 24.46 -17.84 -7.36
C ASN A 92 24.60 -16.53 -8.14
N PHE A 93 25.70 -15.82 -7.83
CA PHE A 93 26.27 -14.68 -8.54
C PHE A 93 25.73 -13.28 -8.19
N CYS A 94 26.23 -12.77 -7.07
CA CYS A 94 26.53 -11.35 -6.91
C CYS A 94 28.04 -11.18 -7.22
N THR A 95 28.39 -10.74 -8.42
CA THR A 95 29.74 -10.24 -8.72
C THR A 95 29.76 -8.76 -8.36
N VAL A 96 30.43 -8.43 -7.27
CA VAL A 96 31.04 -7.11 -7.12
C VAL A 96 32.49 -7.28 -7.57
N SER A 97 32.96 -6.38 -8.45
CA SER A 97 34.34 -6.35 -8.94
C SER A 97 35.36 -6.21 -7.82
#